data_AF-A0A136I3E5-F1
#
_entry.id   AF-A0A136I3E5-F1
#
_cell.length_a   1.000
_cell.length_b   1.000
_cell.length_c   1.000
_cell.angle_alpha   90.00
_cell.angle_beta   90.00
_cell.angle_gamma   90.00
#
_symmetry.space_group_name_H-M   'P 1'
#
loop_
_entity.id
_entity.type
_entity.pdbx_description
1 polymer ?
#
loop_
_entity_poly.entity_id
_entity_poly.type
_entity_poly.pdbx_seq_one_letter_code
_entity_poly.pdbx_strand_id
1 'polypeptide(L)'
;MNNPWSKAEFEQKLREKGAYYHIHHPFHKRMNAGLCGVEEIQGWVANRLYYQMAIPVKDAAILANCEDAAVRRTWIQRIIDHDGREGETEFGGKGGIEAWLRLGEAVGLQREELLDETHLLPAVKFAVNAYVNFARRATWEEAACSSLTEMFAPEIHQSRLDTWPHHYKWIDEQGFTYFQMRLGQARRDVEHGLQITLDHFTTREQQERALNILQFKIDILWSIADAICFAYEYKRKPFDGIADQRVCHVGRF
;
A
#
# COMPACT_ATOMS: atom_id res chain seq x y z
N MET A 1 -9.99 9.08 33.36
CA MET A 1 -8.59 9.10 32.88
C MET A 1 -8.61 9.77 31.52
N ASN A 2 -8.18 11.03 31.40
CA ASN A 2 -8.33 11.81 30.16
C ASN A 2 -7.11 12.70 29.82
N ASN A 3 -5.99 12.50 30.50
CA ASN A 3 -4.76 13.25 30.20
C ASN A 3 -4.18 12.75 28.87
N PRO A 4 -3.68 13.61 27.98
CA PRO A 4 -2.98 13.20 26.76
C PRO A 4 -1.75 12.33 27.09
N TRP A 5 -1.43 11.38 26.20
CA TRP A 5 -0.15 10.67 26.25
C TRP A 5 0.97 11.64 25.91
N SER A 6 2.15 11.42 26.48
CA SER A 6 3.38 12.03 25.97
C SER A 6 3.62 11.61 24.51
N LYS A 7 4.47 12.34 23.77
CA LYS A 7 4.82 11.96 22.39
C LYS A 7 5.40 10.55 22.30
N ALA A 8 6.25 10.15 23.26
CA ALA A 8 6.85 8.83 23.30
C ALA A 8 5.81 7.72 23.53
N GLU A 9 4.89 7.92 24.49
CA GLU A 9 3.80 6.98 24.74
C GLU A 9 2.84 6.89 23.55
N PHE A 10 2.53 8.02 22.91
CA PHE A 10 1.65 8.07 21.74
C PHE A 10 2.28 7.38 20.52
N GLU A 11 3.57 7.62 20.26
CA GLU A 11 4.32 6.88 19.24
C GLU A 11 4.28 5.37 19.50
N GLN A 12 4.52 4.95 20.75
CA GLN A 12 4.47 3.54 21.09
C GLN A 12 3.08 2.94 20.83
N LYS A 13 2.01 3.66 21.15
CA LYS A 13 0.63 3.25 20.85
C LYS A 13 0.37 3.15 19.34
N LEU A 14 0.93 4.04 18.53
CA LEU A 14 0.87 3.95 17.06
C LEU A 14 1.61 2.71 16.55
N ARG A 15 2.79 2.40 17.12
CA ARG A 15 3.58 1.21 16.75
C ARG A 15 2.90 -0.10 17.17
N GLU A 16 2.21 -0.13 18.30
CA GLU A 16 1.43 -1.29 18.78
C GLU A 16 0.35 -1.71 17.77
N LYS A 17 -0.16 -0.79 16.93
CA LYS A 17 -1.09 -1.14 15.84
C LYS A 17 -0.47 -2.08 14.80
N GLY A 18 0.86 -2.19 14.73
CA GLY A 18 1.56 -3.12 13.86
C GLY A 18 1.19 -4.58 14.08
N ALA A 19 0.70 -4.95 15.27
CA ALA A 19 0.20 -6.29 15.56
C ALA A 19 -0.99 -6.71 14.68
N TYR A 20 -1.66 -5.75 14.03
CA TYR A 20 -2.77 -5.98 13.11
C TYR A 20 -2.38 -5.77 11.64
N TYR A 21 -1.10 -5.52 11.35
CA TYR A 21 -0.65 -5.27 9.99
C TYR A 21 -0.84 -6.49 9.08
N HIS A 22 -1.04 -6.27 7.79
CA HIS A 22 -1.42 -7.31 6.85
C HIS A 22 -0.36 -8.40 6.62
N ILE A 23 0.87 -8.23 7.13
CA ILE A 23 1.86 -9.32 7.17
C ILE A 23 1.34 -10.55 7.92
N HIS A 24 0.40 -10.33 8.86
CA HIS A 24 -0.23 -11.40 9.63
C HIS A 24 -1.43 -12.05 8.95
N HIS A 25 -1.92 -11.49 7.83
CA HIS A 25 -3.03 -12.07 7.08
C HIS A 25 -2.65 -13.48 6.57
N PRO A 26 -3.55 -14.49 6.63
CA PRO A 26 -3.24 -15.87 6.23
C PRO A 26 -2.64 -15.99 4.83
N PHE A 27 -3.19 -15.27 3.85
CA PHE A 27 -2.66 -15.21 2.49
C PHE A 27 -1.19 -14.74 2.43
N HIS A 28 -0.82 -13.71 3.21
CA HIS A 28 0.55 -13.22 3.27
C HIS A 28 1.49 -14.21 3.97
N LYS A 29 1.02 -14.88 5.04
CA LYS A 29 1.79 -15.96 5.68
C LYS A 29 2.05 -17.12 4.73
N ARG A 30 1.05 -17.56 3.96
CA ARG A 30 1.21 -18.60 2.92
C ARG A 30 2.19 -18.17 1.84
N MET A 31 2.05 -16.94 1.35
CA MET A 31 2.93 -16.35 0.34
C MET A 31 4.38 -16.35 0.79
N ASN A 32 4.67 -15.91 2.02
CA ASN A 32 6.03 -15.91 2.56
C ASN A 32 6.57 -17.32 2.86
N ALA A 33 5.69 -18.29 3.12
CA ALA A 33 6.06 -19.69 3.36
C ALA A 33 6.23 -20.52 2.08
N GLY A 34 6.11 -19.91 0.89
CA GLY A 34 6.23 -20.62 -0.38
C GLY A 34 5.02 -21.48 -0.77
N LEU A 35 3.85 -21.23 -0.16
CA LEU A 35 2.66 -22.07 -0.30
C LEU A 35 1.64 -21.53 -1.32
N CYS A 36 1.92 -20.42 -1.98
CA CYS A 36 1.05 -19.87 -3.04
C CYS A 36 1.43 -20.44 -4.41
N GLY A 37 0.43 -20.80 -5.21
CA GLY A 37 0.59 -21.12 -6.62
C GLY A 37 0.83 -19.88 -7.49
N VAL A 38 1.14 -20.11 -8.77
CA VAL A 38 1.42 -19.05 -9.75
C VAL A 38 0.24 -18.07 -9.88
N GLU A 39 -0.99 -18.58 -10.03
CA GLU A 39 -2.19 -17.73 -10.18
C GLU A 39 -2.44 -16.88 -8.92
N GLU A 40 -2.15 -17.39 -7.72
CA GLU A 40 -2.30 -16.64 -6.46
C GLU A 40 -1.30 -15.47 -6.40
N ILE A 41 -0.04 -15.68 -6.79
CA ILE A 41 0.99 -14.62 -6.85
C ILE A 41 0.64 -13.59 -7.93
N GLN A 42 0.29 -14.05 -9.14
CA GLN A 42 -0.12 -13.16 -10.24
C GLN A 42 -1.34 -12.32 -9.87
N GLY A 43 -2.37 -12.95 -9.30
CA GLY A 43 -3.57 -12.29 -8.82
C GLY A 43 -3.28 -11.21 -7.79
N TRP A 44 -2.34 -11.48 -6.87
CA TRP A 44 -1.87 -10.51 -5.90
C TRP A 44 -1.15 -9.33 -6.54
N VAL A 45 -0.17 -9.59 -7.44
CA VAL A 45 0.59 -8.54 -8.11
C VAL A 45 -0.33 -7.63 -8.91
N ALA A 46 -1.25 -8.20 -9.68
CA ALA A 46 -2.18 -7.45 -10.53
C ALA A 46 -3.15 -6.58 -9.72
N ASN A 47 -3.73 -7.13 -8.64
CA ASN A 47 -4.64 -6.36 -7.79
C ASN A 47 -3.92 -5.26 -7.00
N ARG A 48 -2.72 -5.53 -6.51
CA ARG A 48 -1.94 -4.57 -5.75
C ARG A 48 -1.42 -3.42 -6.58
N LEU A 49 -1.24 -3.57 -7.90
CA LEU A 49 -0.89 -2.47 -8.79
C LEU A 49 -1.89 -1.30 -8.67
N TYR A 50 -3.19 -1.58 -8.49
CA TYR A 50 -4.19 -0.53 -8.30
C TYR A 50 -3.93 0.30 -7.04
N TYR A 51 -3.54 -0.34 -5.93
CA TYR A 51 -3.09 0.37 -4.73
C TYR A 51 -1.84 1.22 -5.03
N GLN A 52 -0.87 0.67 -5.79
CA GLN A 52 0.35 1.41 -6.12
C GLN A 52 0.09 2.67 -6.95
N MET A 53 -0.80 2.59 -7.94
CA MET A 53 -1.21 3.73 -8.77
C MET A 53 -2.05 4.75 -7.99
N ALA A 54 -2.76 4.32 -6.96
CA ALA A 54 -3.57 5.20 -6.12
C ALA A 54 -2.74 6.01 -5.11
N ILE A 55 -1.53 5.57 -4.75
CA ILE A 55 -0.66 6.30 -3.82
C ILE A 55 -0.37 7.74 -4.26
N PRO A 56 0.17 8.02 -5.46
CA PRO A 56 0.44 9.39 -5.89
C PRO A 56 -0.84 10.25 -5.99
N VAL A 57 -1.98 9.65 -6.36
CA VAL A 57 -3.28 10.34 -6.36
C VAL A 57 -3.71 10.74 -4.94
N LYS A 58 -3.56 9.82 -3.97
CA LYS A 58 -3.81 10.06 -2.56
C LYS A 58 -2.87 11.13 -2.01
N ASP A 59 -1.58 11.07 -2.33
CA ASP A 59 -0.59 12.06 -1.89
C ASP A 59 -0.82 13.44 -2.52
N ALA A 60 -1.26 13.50 -3.77
CA ALA A 60 -1.68 14.75 -4.40
C ALA A 60 -2.90 15.37 -3.70
N ALA A 61 -3.84 14.55 -3.23
CA ALA A 61 -4.98 15.04 -2.44
C ALA A 61 -4.53 15.64 -1.08
N ILE A 62 -3.55 15.03 -0.42
CA ILE A 62 -2.94 15.59 0.80
C ILE A 62 -2.31 16.96 0.49
N LEU A 63 -1.52 17.04 -0.58
CA LEU A 63 -0.88 18.29 -1.01
C LEU A 63 -1.90 19.38 -1.33
N ALA A 64 -3.01 19.04 -1.98
CA ALA A 64 -4.08 19.97 -2.31
C ALA A 64 -4.78 20.55 -1.07
N ASN A 65 -4.84 19.79 0.03
CA ASN A 65 -5.41 20.21 1.30
C ASN A 65 -4.39 20.88 2.25
N CYS A 66 -3.11 20.92 1.89
CA CYS A 66 -2.02 21.40 2.76
C CYS A 66 -1.54 22.79 2.35
N GLU A 67 -1.81 23.81 3.16
CA GLU A 67 -1.36 25.19 2.89
C GLU A 67 0.11 25.44 3.27
N ASP A 68 0.72 24.58 4.08
CA ASP A 68 2.12 24.69 4.49
C ASP A 68 3.09 24.29 3.35
N ALA A 69 3.85 25.26 2.85
CA ALA A 69 4.80 25.05 1.77
C ALA A 69 5.99 24.15 2.15
N ALA A 70 6.47 24.18 3.40
CA ALA A 70 7.58 23.36 3.85
C ALA A 70 7.17 21.88 3.90
N VAL A 71 5.95 21.59 4.40
CA VAL A 71 5.37 20.24 4.36
C VAL A 71 5.22 19.78 2.92
N ARG A 72 4.64 20.61 2.04
CA ARG A 72 4.45 20.25 0.61
C ARG A 72 5.77 19.93 -0.11
N ARG A 73 6.84 20.70 0.16
CA ARG A 73 8.17 20.46 -0.44
C ARG A 73 8.75 19.08 -0.07
N THR A 74 8.43 18.58 1.12
CA THR A 74 8.88 17.26 1.55
C THR A 74 7.93 16.17 1.04
N TRP A 75 6.62 16.40 1.12
CA TRP A 75 5.60 15.41 0.78
C TRP A 75 5.53 15.10 -0.72
N ILE A 76 5.87 16.06 -1.59
CA ILE A 76 5.93 15.85 -3.06
C ILE A 76 6.89 14.73 -3.47
N GLN A 77 7.92 14.45 -2.67
CA GLN A 77 8.87 13.36 -2.96
C GLN A 77 8.17 12.00 -3.05
N ARG A 78 7.08 11.78 -2.31
CA ARG A 78 6.29 10.54 -2.36
C ARG A 78 5.66 10.31 -3.73
N ILE A 79 5.24 11.38 -4.40
CA ILE A 79 4.70 11.33 -5.77
C ILE A 79 5.83 11.02 -6.74
N ILE A 80 6.97 11.72 -6.62
CA ILE A 80 8.16 11.49 -7.46
C ILE A 80 8.68 10.05 -7.32
N ASP A 81 8.74 9.52 -6.10
CA ASP A 81 9.18 8.15 -5.83
C ASP A 81 8.29 7.10 -6.53
N HIS A 82 7.00 7.40 -6.74
CA HIS A 82 6.03 6.51 -7.39
C HIS A 82 5.95 6.72 -8.91
N ASP A 83 5.85 7.96 -9.38
CA ASP A 83 5.67 8.31 -10.79
C ASP A 83 6.99 8.37 -11.55
N GLY A 84 8.10 8.58 -10.83
CA GLY A 84 9.40 8.86 -11.41
C GLY A 84 9.57 10.34 -11.78
N ARG A 85 10.78 10.68 -12.22
CA ARG A 85 11.12 12.02 -12.71
C ARG A 85 12.09 11.91 -13.86
N GLU A 86 11.74 12.57 -14.96
CA GLU A 86 12.59 12.62 -16.15
C GLU A 86 13.96 13.24 -15.81
N GLY A 87 15.03 12.62 -16.30
CA GLY A 87 16.41 13.04 -16.07
C GLY A 87 17.04 12.51 -14.78
N GLU A 88 16.30 11.81 -13.91
CA GLU A 88 16.90 11.09 -12.79
C GLU A 88 17.57 9.79 -13.23
N THR A 89 18.73 9.50 -12.64
CA THR A 89 19.55 8.33 -12.99
C THR A 89 19.15 7.07 -12.23
N GLU A 90 18.51 7.22 -11.07
CA GLU A 90 18.05 6.10 -10.25
C GLU A 90 16.88 5.39 -10.94
N PHE A 91 16.99 4.08 -11.16
CA PHE A 91 16.01 3.24 -11.88
C PHE A 91 15.59 3.80 -13.26
N GLY A 92 16.47 4.56 -13.92
CA GLY A 92 16.20 5.20 -15.21
C GLY A 92 15.08 6.24 -15.16
N GLY A 93 14.81 6.82 -13.99
CA GLY A 93 13.79 7.85 -13.77
C GLY A 93 12.34 7.35 -13.80
N LYS A 94 12.10 6.03 -13.82
CA LYS A 94 10.76 5.45 -14.06
C LYS A 94 9.89 5.17 -12.82
N GLY A 95 10.37 5.47 -11.61
CA GLY A 95 9.57 5.43 -10.38
C GLY A 95 9.08 4.04 -9.94
N GLY A 96 8.40 4.01 -8.80
CA GLY A 96 7.89 2.79 -8.17
C GLY A 96 6.75 2.09 -8.93
N ILE A 97 5.94 2.83 -9.70
CA ILE A 97 4.86 2.22 -10.51
C ILE A 97 5.44 1.38 -11.64
N GLU A 98 6.46 1.88 -12.35
CA GLU A 98 7.15 1.08 -13.37
C GLU A 98 7.84 -0.13 -12.74
N ALA A 99 8.50 0.03 -11.59
CA ALA A 99 9.11 -1.10 -10.89
C ALA A 99 8.07 -2.17 -10.51
N TRP A 100 6.84 -1.78 -10.20
CA TRP A 100 5.73 -2.72 -9.97
C TRP A 100 5.24 -3.37 -11.27
N LEU A 101 5.19 -2.65 -12.39
CA LEU A 101 4.86 -3.24 -13.70
C LEU A 101 5.89 -4.31 -14.09
N ARG A 102 7.18 -4.06 -13.83
CA ARG A 102 8.25 -5.06 -14.04
C ARG A 102 8.12 -6.27 -13.11
N LEU A 103 7.65 -6.10 -11.88
CA LEU A 103 7.28 -7.22 -11.03
C LEU A 103 6.15 -8.05 -11.68
N GLY A 104 5.18 -7.38 -12.31
CA GLY A 104 4.14 -8.04 -13.11
C GLY A 104 4.70 -8.89 -14.24
N GLU A 105 5.60 -8.34 -15.04
CA GLU A 105 6.30 -9.06 -16.11
C GLU A 105 7.11 -10.24 -15.56
N ALA A 106 7.82 -10.04 -14.45
CA ALA A 106 8.63 -11.06 -13.77
C ALA A 106 7.80 -12.23 -13.23
N VAL A 107 6.51 -12.01 -12.91
CA VAL A 107 5.58 -13.08 -12.54
C VAL A 107 4.79 -13.64 -13.72
N GLY A 108 5.13 -13.25 -14.96
CA GLY A 108 4.55 -13.78 -16.20
C GLY A 108 3.25 -13.12 -16.66
N LEU A 109 2.91 -11.92 -16.16
CA LEU A 109 1.77 -11.14 -16.64
C LEU A 109 2.19 -10.21 -17.79
N GLN A 110 1.28 -9.95 -18.73
CA GLN A 110 1.50 -8.90 -19.73
C GLN A 110 1.24 -7.52 -19.12
N ARG A 111 1.97 -6.50 -19.58
CA ARG A 111 1.81 -5.12 -19.09
C ARG A 111 0.39 -4.61 -19.36
N GLU A 112 -0.20 -4.99 -20.48
CA GLU A 112 -1.55 -4.59 -20.88
C GLU A 112 -2.61 -5.13 -19.91
N GLU A 113 -2.50 -6.40 -19.49
CA GLU A 113 -3.43 -7.07 -18.54
C GLU A 113 -3.40 -6.43 -17.14
N LEU A 114 -2.27 -5.83 -16.78
CA LEU A 114 -2.10 -5.07 -15.54
C LEU A 114 -2.79 -3.70 -15.61
N LEU A 115 -2.73 -3.04 -16.77
CA LEU A 115 -3.20 -1.67 -16.97
C LEU A 115 -4.69 -1.58 -17.30
N ASP A 116 -5.25 -2.58 -18.00
CA ASP A 116 -6.66 -2.64 -18.43
C ASP A 116 -7.62 -3.19 -17.37
N GLU A 117 -7.11 -3.34 -16.13
CA GLU A 117 -7.84 -3.81 -14.96
C GLU A 117 -8.35 -5.25 -15.07
N THR A 118 -7.88 -6.08 -16.03
CA THR A 118 -8.38 -7.44 -16.29
C THR A 118 -8.51 -8.30 -15.03
N HIS A 119 -7.55 -8.20 -14.12
CA HIS A 119 -7.53 -8.98 -12.88
C HIS A 119 -8.05 -8.20 -11.65
N LEU A 120 -8.36 -6.91 -11.79
CA LEU A 120 -8.70 -6.05 -10.66
C LEU A 120 -10.08 -6.39 -10.10
N LEU A 121 -10.09 -6.81 -8.83
CA LEU A 121 -11.29 -7.14 -8.09
C LEU A 121 -12.03 -5.86 -7.65
N PRO A 122 -13.37 -5.83 -7.71
CA PRO A 122 -14.14 -4.68 -7.27
C PRO A 122 -13.93 -4.36 -5.79
N ALA A 123 -13.81 -5.38 -4.94
CA ALA A 123 -13.55 -5.19 -3.51
C ALA A 123 -12.18 -4.53 -3.24
N VAL A 124 -11.15 -4.89 -4.01
CA VAL A 124 -9.84 -4.22 -3.96
C VAL A 124 -9.98 -2.76 -4.38
N LYS A 125 -10.68 -2.51 -5.49
CA LYS A 125 -10.95 -1.15 -5.98
C LYS A 125 -11.67 -0.30 -4.93
N PHE A 126 -12.73 -0.82 -4.30
CA PHE A 126 -13.47 -0.10 -3.26
C PHE A 126 -12.62 0.20 -2.02
N ALA A 127 -11.84 -0.77 -1.54
CA ALA A 127 -10.96 -0.57 -0.39
C ALA A 127 -9.88 0.49 -0.69
N VAL A 128 -9.27 0.46 -1.87
CA VAL A 128 -8.29 1.45 -2.30
C VAL A 128 -8.94 2.84 -2.45
N ASN A 129 -10.12 2.92 -3.03
CA ASN A 129 -10.80 4.22 -3.24
C ASN A 129 -11.32 4.80 -1.93
N ALA A 130 -11.62 3.99 -0.92
CA ALA A 130 -11.86 4.49 0.44
C ALA A 130 -10.64 5.26 0.96
N TYR A 131 -9.42 4.81 0.66
CA TYR A 131 -8.21 5.50 1.08
C TYR A 131 -8.03 6.86 0.39
N VAL A 132 -8.19 6.89 -0.93
CA VAL A 132 -8.10 8.12 -1.72
C VAL A 132 -9.19 9.10 -1.28
N ASN A 133 -10.44 8.64 -1.11
CA ASN A 133 -11.55 9.48 -0.71
C ASN A 133 -11.40 10.04 0.72
N PHE A 134 -10.81 9.28 1.64
CA PHE A 134 -10.44 9.79 2.96
C PHE A 134 -9.46 10.95 2.83
N ALA A 135 -8.37 10.77 2.08
CA ALA A 135 -7.36 11.83 1.92
C ALA A 135 -7.89 13.09 1.22
N ARG A 136 -8.87 12.96 0.33
CA ARG A 136 -9.54 14.11 -0.32
C ARG A 136 -10.39 14.93 0.65
N ARG A 137 -10.96 14.31 1.70
CA ARG A 137 -12.01 14.92 2.54
C ARG A 137 -11.55 15.26 3.95
N ALA A 138 -10.60 14.50 4.49
CA ALA A 138 -10.02 14.75 5.81
C ALA A 138 -9.11 15.99 5.79
N THR A 139 -8.74 16.48 6.98
CA THR A 139 -7.63 17.44 7.09
C THR A 139 -6.34 16.81 6.57
N TRP A 140 -5.40 17.64 6.12
CA TRP A 140 -4.15 17.12 5.54
C TRP A 140 -3.32 16.37 6.60
N GLU A 141 -3.42 16.72 7.88
CA GLU A 141 -2.73 16.02 8.99
C GLU A 141 -3.33 14.65 9.28
N GLU A 142 -4.66 14.52 9.25
CA GLU A 142 -5.35 13.23 9.36
C GLU A 142 -5.01 12.31 8.17
N ALA A 143 -5.03 12.89 6.97
CA ALA A 143 -4.66 12.17 5.76
C ALA A 143 -3.16 11.78 5.76
N ALA A 144 -2.27 12.64 6.25
CA ALA A 144 -0.86 12.30 6.45
C ALA A 144 -0.67 11.21 7.51
N CYS A 145 -1.34 11.30 8.66
CA CYS A 145 -1.31 10.29 9.73
C CYS A 145 -1.69 8.88 9.23
N SER A 146 -2.62 8.79 8.29
CA SER A 146 -3.02 7.50 7.72
C SER A 146 -1.92 6.80 6.89
N SER A 147 -0.81 7.47 6.55
CA SER A 147 0.33 6.81 5.89
C SER A 147 1.15 5.93 6.85
N LEU A 148 1.02 6.13 8.17
CA LEU A 148 1.90 5.56 9.19
C LEU A 148 1.96 4.03 9.28
N THR A 149 1.10 3.31 8.57
CA THR A 149 1.34 1.88 8.29
C THR A 149 2.69 1.60 7.62
N GLU A 150 3.31 2.61 7.02
CA GLU A 150 4.68 2.53 6.47
C GLU A 150 5.73 2.20 7.54
N MET A 151 5.45 2.41 8.84
CA MET A 151 6.31 1.93 9.93
C MET A 151 6.54 0.42 9.88
N PHE A 152 5.58 -0.32 9.33
CA PHE A 152 5.57 -1.78 9.28
C PHE A 152 5.96 -2.32 7.89
N ALA A 153 6.05 -1.46 6.87
CA ALA A 153 6.32 -1.85 5.49
C ALA A 153 7.73 -2.45 5.27
N PRO A 154 8.82 -1.96 5.92
CA PRO A 154 10.14 -2.54 5.72
C PRO A 154 10.21 -4.03 6.07
N GLU A 155 9.53 -4.47 7.13
CA GLU A 155 9.51 -5.88 7.55
C GLU A 155 8.89 -6.77 6.47
N ILE A 156 7.73 -6.39 5.93
CA ILE A 156 7.06 -7.20 4.90
C ILE A 156 7.81 -7.18 3.57
N HIS A 157 8.50 -6.09 3.22
CA HIS A 157 9.34 -6.03 2.03
C HIS A 157 10.59 -6.90 2.18
N GLN A 158 11.26 -6.82 3.32
CA GLN A 158 12.44 -7.64 3.62
C GLN A 158 12.07 -9.13 3.62
N SER A 159 10.96 -9.51 4.25
CA SER A 159 10.49 -10.90 4.27
C SER A 159 10.29 -11.48 2.87
N ARG A 160 9.81 -10.69 1.89
CA ARG A 160 9.69 -11.15 0.49
C ARG A 160 11.04 -11.33 -0.17
N LEU A 161 11.96 -10.37 0.03
CA LEU A 161 13.32 -10.45 -0.51
C LEU A 161 14.08 -11.66 0.05
N ASP A 162 13.86 -12.01 1.31
CA ASP A 162 14.54 -13.14 1.96
C ASP A 162 13.96 -14.50 1.54
N THR A 163 12.68 -14.58 1.20
CA THR A 163 11.97 -15.87 1.03
C THR A 163 11.60 -16.20 -0.41
N TRP A 164 11.18 -15.22 -1.22
CA TRP A 164 10.66 -15.48 -2.56
C TRP A 164 11.70 -16.07 -3.53
N PRO A 165 12.97 -15.62 -3.55
CA PRO A 165 13.99 -16.21 -4.43
C PRO A 165 14.20 -17.71 -4.19
N HIS A 166 13.93 -18.19 -2.97
CA HIS A 166 14.07 -19.61 -2.63
C HIS A 166 12.83 -20.42 -2.96
N HIS A 167 11.63 -19.85 -2.76
CA HIS A 167 10.35 -20.54 -2.94
C HIS A 167 9.80 -20.47 -4.36
N TYR A 168 9.94 -19.32 -5.02
CA TYR A 168 9.34 -19.01 -6.32
C TYR A 168 10.41 -18.75 -7.37
N LYS A 169 11.26 -19.75 -7.62
CA LYS A 169 12.43 -19.66 -8.53
C LYS A 169 12.10 -19.31 -9.99
N TRP A 170 10.82 -19.33 -10.35
CA TRP A 170 10.31 -18.96 -11.66
C TRP A 170 10.10 -17.45 -11.82
N ILE A 171 10.13 -16.68 -10.73
CA ILE A 171 10.04 -15.22 -10.77
C ILE A 171 11.40 -14.65 -11.17
N ASP A 172 11.43 -13.80 -12.20
CA ASP A 172 12.65 -13.11 -12.62
C ASP A 172 13.17 -12.18 -11.49
N GLU A 173 14.47 -12.22 -11.23
CA GLU A 173 15.13 -11.45 -10.18
C GLU A 173 14.91 -9.93 -10.33
N GLN A 174 14.75 -9.43 -11.56
CA GLN A 174 14.49 -8.02 -11.81
C GLN A 174 13.16 -7.54 -11.20
N GLY A 175 12.22 -8.45 -10.96
CA GLY A 175 10.93 -8.15 -10.32
C GLY A 175 11.06 -7.70 -8.86
N PHE A 176 12.16 -8.01 -8.18
CA PHE A 176 12.35 -7.66 -6.77
C PHE A 176 12.77 -6.20 -6.54
N THR A 177 13.10 -5.47 -7.61
CA THR A 177 13.55 -4.07 -7.57
C THR A 177 12.63 -3.18 -6.74
N TYR A 178 11.30 -3.31 -6.93
CA TYR A 178 10.33 -2.51 -6.19
C TYR A 178 10.47 -2.67 -4.66
N PHE A 179 10.66 -3.90 -4.18
CA PHE A 179 10.78 -4.15 -2.73
C PHE A 179 12.08 -3.57 -2.17
N GLN A 180 13.18 -3.63 -2.93
CA GLN A 180 14.46 -3.04 -2.55
C GLN A 180 14.35 -1.51 -2.43
N MET A 181 13.72 -0.86 -3.41
CA MET A 181 13.47 0.59 -3.39
C MET A 181 12.72 1.04 -2.12
N ARG A 182 11.67 0.31 -1.75
CA ARG A 182 10.83 0.68 -0.60
C ARG A 182 11.54 0.58 0.75
N LEU A 183 12.60 -0.22 0.89
CA LEU A 183 13.36 -0.28 2.15
C LEU A 183 13.99 1.07 2.52
N GLY A 184 14.50 1.80 1.52
CA GLY A 184 15.07 3.13 1.71
C GLY A 184 14.01 4.23 1.80
N GLN A 185 13.04 4.21 0.88
CA GLN A 185 11.99 5.24 0.79
C GLN A 185 11.10 5.26 2.05
N ALA A 186 10.67 4.09 2.53
CA ALA A 186 9.75 4.00 3.67
C ALA A 186 10.33 4.59 4.96
N ARG A 187 11.65 4.55 5.17
CA ARG A 187 12.28 5.15 6.36
C ARG A 187 12.11 6.67 6.39
N ARG A 188 12.44 7.34 5.28
CA ARG A 188 12.27 8.80 5.12
C ARG A 188 10.80 9.21 5.25
N ASP A 189 9.93 8.44 4.62
CA ASP A 189 8.48 8.63 4.61
C ASP A 189 7.89 8.60 6.04
N VAL A 190 8.31 7.62 6.83
CA VAL A 190 7.86 7.40 8.21
C VAL A 190 8.33 8.53 9.14
N GLU A 191 9.59 8.96 9.04
CA GLU A 191 10.13 10.02 9.90
C GLU A 191 9.29 11.29 9.79
N HIS A 192 9.00 11.74 8.56
CA HIS A 192 8.20 12.94 8.34
C HIS A 192 6.73 12.77 8.75
N GLY A 193 6.09 11.66 8.36
CA GLY A 193 4.69 11.39 8.72
C GLY A 193 4.47 11.25 10.23
N LEU A 194 5.44 10.65 10.93
CA LEU A 194 5.39 10.47 12.37
C LEU A 194 5.55 11.81 13.08
N GLN A 195 6.48 12.65 12.63
CA GLN A 195 6.66 13.99 13.18
C GLN A 195 5.38 14.83 13.07
N ILE A 196 4.76 14.88 11.88
CA ILE A 196 3.47 15.57 11.66
C ILE A 196 2.41 15.06 12.65
N THR A 197 2.32 13.75 12.81
CA THR A 197 1.32 13.13 13.68
C THR A 197 1.56 13.45 15.16
N LEU A 198 2.79 13.33 15.64
CA LEU A 198 3.12 13.61 17.04
C LEU A 198 2.99 15.09 17.40
N ASP A 199 3.19 15.99 16.43
CA ASP A 199 3.06 17.43 16.62
C ASP A 199 1.61 17.92 16.56
N HIS A 200 0.78 17.35 15.70
CA HIS A 200 -0.60 17.77 15.51
C HIS A 200 -1.56 17.19 16.56
N PHE A 201 -1.45 15.89 16.87
CA PHE A 201 -2.39 15.20 17.75
C PHE A 201 -1.93 15.27 19.22
N THR A 202 -2.23 16.39 19.89
CA THR A 202 -1.68 16.74 21.21
C THR A 202 -2.65 16.50 22.37
N THR A 203 -3.95 16.33 22.10
CA THR A 203 -4.95 15.96 23.12
C THR A 203 -5.22 14.46 23.13
N ARG A 204 -5.74 13.92 24.25
CA ARG A 204 -6.12 12.50 24.37
C ARG A 204 -7.09 12.09 23.25
N GLU A 205 -8.11 12.89 22.99
CA GLU A 205 -9.12 12.64 21.95
C GLU A 205 -8.50 12.61 20.54
N GLN A 206 -7.63 13.58 20.25
CA GLN A 206 -6.89 13.61 18.99
C GLN A 206 -6.01 12.36 18.81
N GLN A 207 -5.28 11.96 19.85
CA GLN A 207 -4.43 10.78 19.79
C GLN A 207 -5.23 9.49 19.57
N GLU A 208 -6.38 9.34 20.22
CA GLU A 208 -7.28 8.22 20.00
C GLU A 208 -7.86 8.24 18.57
N ARG A 209 -8.20 9.42 18.06
CA ARG A 209 -8.62 9.60 16.66
C ARG A 209 -7.53 9.19 15.67
N ALA A 210 -6.27 9.56 15.91
CA ALA A 210 -5.14 9.13 15.09
C ALA A 210 -4.96 7.60 15.10
N LEU A 211 -5.10 6.94 16.26
CA LEU A 211 -5.09 5.48 16.35
C LEU A 211 -6.24 4.84 15.55
N ASN A 212 -7.41 5.47 15.54
CA ASN A 212 -8.55 5.00 14.75
C ASN A 212 -8.33 5.22 13.24
N ILE A 213 -7.72 6.33 12.83
CA ILE A 213 -7.33 6.57 11.42
C ILE A 213 -6.31 5.52 10.97
N LEU A 214 -5.32 5.21 11.82
CA LEU A 214 -4.35 4.16 11.53
C LEU A 214 -5.03 2.78 11.45
N GLN A 215 -6.02 2.50 12.29
CA GLN A 215 -6.83 1.29 12.20
C GLN A 215 -7.59 1.21 10.87
N PHE A 216 -8.26 2.29 10.46
CA PHE A 216 -8.93 2.37 9.16
C PHE A 216 -7.98 2.02 8.00
N LYS A 217 -6.74 2.53 8.04
CA LYS A 217 -5.74 2.16 7.02
C LYS A 217 -5.37 0.68 7.07
N ILE A 218 -5.23 0.10 8.26
CA ILE A 218 -4.97 -1.33 8.43
C ILE A 218 -6.12 -2.15 7.85
N ASP A 219 -7.37 -1.75 8.12
CA ASP A 219 -8.57 -2.43 7.64
C ASP A 219 -8.66 -2.41 6.10
N ILE A 220 -8.23 -1.32 5.45
CA ILE A 220 -8.09 -1.26 3.98
C ILE A 220 -7.11 -2.33 3.48
N LEU A 221 -5.91 -2.40 4.08
CA LEU A 221 -4.88 -3.35 3.67
C LEU A 221 -5.30 -4.80 3.89
N TRP A 222 -6.03 -5.05 4.99
CA TRP A 222 -6.61 -6.34 5.30
C TRP A 222 -7.70 -6.72 4.32
N SER A 223 -8.63 -5.81 4.02
CA SER A 223 -9.73 -6.03 3.07
C SER A 223 -9.24 -6.32 1.64
N ILE A 224 -8.13 -5.69 1.22
CA ILE A 224 -7.47 -6.02 -0.05
C ILE A 224 -6.98 -7.48 -0.04
N ALA A 225 -6.36 -7.92 1.05
CA ALA A 225 -5.87 -9.28 1.18
C ALA A 225 -7.02 -10.30 1.28
N ASP A 226 -8.11 -9.99 1.97
CA ASP A 226 -9.32 -10.82 2.03
C ASP A 226 -9.90 -11.05 0.63
N ALA A 227 -10.04 -9.98 -0.16
CA ALA A 227 -10.58 -10.05 -1.51
C ALA A 227 -9.72 -10.94 -2.43
N ILE A 228 -8.40 -10.78 -2.38
CA ILE A 228 -7.45 -11.58 -3.16
C ILE A 228 -7.48 -13.04 -2.69
N CYS A 229 -7.46 -13.29 -1.38
CA CYS A 229 -7.56 -14.62 -0.78
C CYS A 229 -8.85 -15.34 -1.23
N PHE A 230 -10.00 -14.69 -1.11
CA PHE A 230 -11.27 -15.26 -1.54
C PHE A 230 -11.30 -15.60 -3.04
N ALA A 231 -10.78 -14.70 -3.88
CA ALA A 231 -10.77 -14.88 -5.32
C ALA A 231 -9.80 -15.98 -5.80
N TYR A 232 -8.59 -16.04 -5.25
CA TYR A 232 -7.51 -16.86 -5.82
C TYR A 232 -7.17 -18.10 -4.98
N GLU A 233 -7.23 -18.02 -3.65
CA GLU A 233 -7.02 -19.20 -2.78
C GLU A 233 -8.29 -20.06 -2.74
N TYR A 234 -9.45 -19.45 -2.49
CA TYR A 234 -10.73 -20.17 -2.42
C TYR A 234 -11.41 -20.33 -3.79
N LYS A 235 -10.82 -19.78 -4.85
CA LYS A 235 -11.34 -19.80 -6.23
C LYS A 235 -12.76 -19.25 -6.35
N ARG A 236 -13.09 -18.23 -5.54
CA ARG A 236 -14.40 -17.57 -5.53
C ARG A 236 -14.28 -16.16 -6.11
N LYS A 237 -14.03 -16.07 -7.42
CA LYS A 237 -14.06 -14.79 -8.13
C LYS A 237 -15.49 -14.21 -8.12
N PRO A 238 -15.67 -12.88 -8.19
CA PRO A 238 -17.01 -12.29 -8.24
C PRO A 238 -17.84 -12.86 -9.39
N PHE A 239 -19.11 -13.18 -9.08
CA PHE A 239 -20.08 -13.74 -10.04
C PHE A 239 -19.73 -15.13 -10.60
N ASP A 240 -18.82 -15.86 -9.94
CA ASP A 240 -18.55 -17.27 -10.23
C ASP A 240 -19.84 -18.10 -10.19
N GLY A 241 -20.04 -18.93 -11.21
CA GLY A 241 -21.27 -19.72 -11.42
C GLY A 241 -22.48 -18.93 -11.97
N ILE A 242 -22.37 -17.61 -12.19
CA ILE A 242 -23.41 -16.78 -12.80
C ILE A 242 -22.97 -16.26 -14.18
N ALA A 243 -21.71 -15.86 -14.32
CA ALA A 243 -21.16 -15.36 -15.58
C ALA A 243 -19.74 -15.88 -15.82
N ASP A 244 -19.50 -16.45 -17.01
CA ASP A 244 -18.18 -16.93 -17.42
C ASP A 244 -17.26 -15.81 -17.94
N GLN A 245 -17.84 -14.63 -18.21
CA GLN A 245 -17.13 -13.44 -18.69
C GLN A 245 -17.02 -12.36 -17.61
N ARG A 246 -16.05 -11.46 -17.78
CA ARG A 246 -15.83 -10.32 -16.88
C ARG A 246 -17.03 -9.37 -16.90
N VAL A 247 -17.86 -9.41 -15.87
CA VAL A 247 -19.02 -8.52 -15.69
C VAL A 247 -18.83 -7.46 -14.61
N CYS A 248 -17.69 -7.48 -13.90
CA CYS A 248 -17.35 -6.43 -12.95
C CYS A 248 -17.19 -5.08 -13.65
N HIS A 249 -17.55 -3.99 -12.97
CA HIS A 249 -17.41 -2.65 -13.50
C HIS A 249 -15.94 -2.30 -13.82
N VAL A 250 -15.75 -1.61 -14.93
CA VAL A 250 -14.46 -1.11 -15.41
C VAL A 250 -14.40 0.41 -15.26
N GLY A 251 -13.19 0.95 -15.10
CA GLY A 251 -12.96 2.38 -14.93
C GLY A 251 -12.60 2.76 -13.50
N ARG A 252 -11.72 3.77 -13.38
CA ARG A 252 -11.22 4.29 -12.11
C ARG A 252 -12.14 5.43 -11.67
N PHE A 253 -13.04 5.16 -10.72
CA PHE A 253 -13.99 6.13 -10.16
C PHE A 253 -13.58 6.59 -8.77
#